data_AF-X0SF24-F1
#
_entry.id   AF-X0SF24-F1
#
_cell.length_a   1.000
_cell.length_b   1.000
_cell.length_c   1.000
_cell.angle_alpha   90.00
_cell.angle_beta   90.00
_cell.angle_gamma   90.00
#
_symmetry.space_group_name_H-M   'P 1'
#
loop_
_entity.id
_entity.type
_entity.pdbx_description
1 polymer ?
#
loop_
_entity_poly.entity_id
_entity_poly.type
_entity_poly.pdbx_seq_one_letter_code
_entity_poly.pdbx_strand_id
1 'polypeptide(L)'
;IAPDLNGDGLDDVVAGGRGTSTDSIIAAGEVQILFGREDGWDDPALSADVTWFGEQEMARAGSTVHGVGDTNGDGMGELAVATNLRQTSASGYEQPGQGMVALFYGQEDFSEMANLSDSTAQIAGVGASDGAGMAIASGDLDGDGHQDLIIGAPYGAANTGRVVVFPGSATSTTGELTLDDAPIQFTGENYSDTFGYTLAAGDLNADGTAELVIGSPTADDATPESGTVRVYAGAADFFEAATEPIYVVTGEWDDHQLGTGLSAGADVNGDGVGDLIMGAIGAWQGLVTKGGRVYVQHGPHTDWTMNASASEAPVQFYGGATKDYIGKTF
;
A
#
# COMPACT_ATOMS: atom_id res chain seq x y z
N ILE A 1 4.85 -7.41 -8.40
CA ILE A 1 5.23 -7.20 -9.80
C ILE A 1 5.52 -5.72 -9.90
N ALA A 2 6.70 -5.37 -10.39
CA ALA A 2 7.01 -4.00 -10.70
C ALA A 2 6.70 -3.78 -12.19
N PRO A 3 6.30 -2.57 -12.58
CA PRO A 3 6.36 -2.17 -13.98
C PRO A 3 7.81 -2.25 -14.50
N ASP A 4 7.98 -2.19 -15.81
CA ASP A 4 9.29 -2.13 -16.49
C ASP A 4 10.16 -0.97 -15.97
N LEU A 5 11.17 -1.28 -15.13
CA LEU A 5 12.03 -0.30 -14.47
C LEU A 5 13.21 0.13 -15.35
N ASN A 6 13.59 -0.69 -16.34
CA ASN A 6 14.76 -0.47 -17.19
C ASN A 6 14.40 -0.08 -18.64
N GLY A 7 13.11 -0.03 -18.98
CA GLY A 7 12.61 0.35 -20.29
C GLY A 7 12.80 -0.69 -21.38
N ASP A 8 12.99 -1.97 -21.04
CA ASP A 8 13.18 -3.05 -22.03
C ASP A 8 11.87 -3.62 -22.59
N GLY A 9 10.73 -3.14 -22.09
CA GLY A 9 9.38 -3.49 -22.49
C GLY A 9 8.82 -4.70 -21.75
N LEU A 10 9.48 -5.20 -20.71
CA LEU A 10 9.05 -6.34 -19.91
C LEU A 10 8.87 -5.94 -18.44
N ASP A 11 7.80 -6.42 -17.82
CA ASP A 11 7.58 -6.18 -16.40
C ASP A 11 8.64 -6.89 -15.54
N ASP A 12 9.03 -6.22 -14.47
CA ASP A 12 10.06 -6.66 -13.54
C ASP A 12 9.48 -7.31 -12.28
N VAL A 13 10.34 -8.02 -11.54
CA VAL A 13 10.00 -8.60 -10.25
C VAL A 13 10.85 -8.00 -9.17
N VAL A 14 10.19 -7.44 -8.16
CA VAL A 14 10.82 -6.91 -6.95
C VAL A 14 10.38 -7.72 -5.75
N ALA A 15 11.35 -8.12 -4.92
CA ALA A 15 11.14 -8.86 -3.70
C ALA A 15 11.82 -8.15 -2.52
N GLY A 16 11.11 -8.12 -1.39
CA GLY A 16 11.56 -7.50 -0.15
C GLY A 16 11.91 -8.52 0.93
N GLY A 17 13.06 -8.33 1.58
CA GLY A 17 13.63 -9.18 2.62
C GLY A 17 13.81 -8.44 3.95
N ARG A 18 12.72 -7.99 4.59
CA ARG A 18 12.75 -7.10 5.78
C ARG A 18 13.62 -7.51 6.97
N GLY A 19 13.99 -8.79 7.08
CA GLY A 19 14.75 -9.35 8.19
C GLY A 19 16.24 -9.53 7.91
N THR A 20 16.68 -9.26 6.68
CA THR A 20 18.07 -9.49 6.26
C THR A 20 19.03 -8.61 7.06
N SER A 21 20.16 -9.19 7.46
CA SER A 21 21.28 -8.48 8.08
C SER A 21 22.50 -8.62 7.18
N THR A 22 23.30 -7.58 7.09
CA THR A 22 24.61 -7.63 6.43
C THR A 22 25.70 -7.91 7.47
N ASP A 23 26.95 -8.06 7.03
CA ASP A 23 28.10 -8.19 7.93
C ASP A 23 28.28 -6.98 8.88
N SER A 24 27.75 -5.81 8.49
CA SER A 24 27.94 -4.54 9.20
C SER A 24 26.65 -3.93 9.76
N ILE A 25 25.47 -4.34 9.29
CA ILE A 25 24.18 -3.73 9.66
C ILE A 25 23.18 -4.82 10.03
N ILE A 26 22.77 -4.82 11.30
CA ILE A 26 21.74 -5.73 11.81
C ILE A 26 20.35 -5.32 11.31
N ALA A 27 19.56 -6.29 10.86
CA ALA A 27 18.19 -6.10 10.38
C ALA A 27 18.03 -4.91 9.40
N ALA A 28 19.02 -4.72 8.54
CA ALA A 28 19.00 -3.73 7.47
C ALA A 28 17.73 -3.87 6.60
N GLY A 29 17.31 -5.11 6.36
CA GLY A 29 16.40 -5.42 5.27
C GLY A 29 17.14 -5.47 3.93
N GLU A 30 16.43 -5.92 2.90
CA GLU A 30 16.97 -6.19 1.58
C GLU A 30 15.90 -5.97 0.53
N VAL A 31 16.29 -5.51 -0.65
CA VAL A 31 15.46 -5.44 -1.86
C VAL A 31 16.21 -6.13 -2.98
N GLN A 32 15.55 -7.05 -3.65
CA GLN A 32 16.07 -7.78 -4.79
C GLN A 32 15.20 -7.48 -6.02
N ILE A 33 15.84 -7.18 -7.14
CA ILE A 33 15.17 -6.84 -8.40
C ILE A 33 15.66 -7.82 -9.46
N LEU A 34 14.72 -8.43 -10.16
CA LEU A 34 14.94 -9.31 -11.29
C LEU A 34 14.30 -8.65 -12.50
N PHE A 35 15.11 -8.34 -13.51
CA PHE A 35 14.59 -7.74 -14.73
C PHE A 35 13.85 -8.77 -15.58
N GLY A 36 12.77 -8.33 -16.22
CA GLY A 36 11.96 -9.10 -17.14
C GLY A 36 12.80 -9.76 -18.24
N ARG A 37 12.38 -10.95 -18.69
CA ARG A 37 13.05 -11.69 -19.77
C ARG A 37 12.02 -12.32 -20.69
N GLU A 38 12.23 -12.25 -22.01
CA GLU A 38 11.27 -12.77 -22.99
C GLU A 38 10.93 -14.25 -22.77
N ASP A 39 11.93 -15.06 -22.41
CA ASP A 39 11.78 -16.48 -22.12
C ASP A 39 11.49 -16.77 -20.63
N GLY A 40 11.32 -15.72 -19.82
CA GLY A 40 11.20 -15.80 -18.36
C GLY A 40 12.48 -16.26 -17.67
N TRP A 41 12.33 -16.89 -16.51
CA TRP A 41 13.44 -17.35 -15.65
C TRP A 41 13.40 -18.86 -15.47
N ASP A 42 14.22 -19.59 -16.24
CA ASP A 42 14.31 -21.06 -16.20
C ASP A 42 15.48 -21.59 -15.35
N ASP A 43 16.30 -20.71 -14.75
CA ASP A 43 17.42 -21.09 -13.90
C ASP A 43 17.02 -21.10 -12.41
N PRO A 44 16.94 -22.26 -11.74
CA PRO A 44 16.64 -22.32 -10.31
C PRO A 44 17.77 -21.73 -9.42
N ALA A 45 18.94 -21.44 -9.98
CA ALA A 45 20.05 -20.78 -9.30
C ALA A 45 20.16 -19.28 -9.64
N LEU A 46 19.15 -18.69 -10.27
CA LEU A 46 19.13 -17.27 -10.61
C LEU A 46 19.32 -16.40 -9.37
N SER A 47 20.21 -15.40 -9.51
CA SER A 47 20.35 -14.30 -8.57
C SER A 47 19.65 -13.05 -9.10
N ALA A 48 19.30 -12.15 -8.19
CA ALA A 48 18.81 -10.82 -8.56
C ALA A 48 19.82 -10.06 -9.43
N ASP A 49 19.31 -9.25 -10.35
CA ASP A 49 20.10 -8.36 -11.19
C ASP A 49 20.56 -7.12 -10.39
N VAL A 50 19.73 -6.66 -9.44
CA VAL A 50 20.07 -5.60 -8.47
C VAL A 50 19.76 -6.07 -7.05
N THR A 51 20.60 -5.73 -6.09
CA THR A 51 20.37 -5.98 -4.67
C THR A 51 20.77 -4.77 -3.83
N TRP A 52 19.83 -4.26 -3.05
CA TRP A 52 20.06 -3.16 -2.11
C TRP A 52 19.79 -3.60 -0.69
N PHE A 53 20.46 -2.97 0.27
CA PHE A 53 20.25 -3.19 1.69
C PHE A 53 19.83 -1.89 2.39
N GLY A 54 19.15 -2.02 3.52
CA GLY A 54 18.93 -0.87 4.40
C GLY A 54 20.25 -0.29 4.90
N GLU A 55 20.33 1.04 4.91
CA GLU A 55 21.56 1.77 5.21
C GLU A 55 21.73 2.10 6.70
N GLN A 56 20.78 1.65 7.54
CA GLN A 56 20.78 1.84 9.00
C GLN A 56 20.37 0.56 9.73
N GLU A 57 20.82 0.43 10.98
CA GLU A 57 20.38 -0.67 11.84
C GLU A 57 18.86 -0.67 11.99
N MET A 58 18.26 -1.84 11.84
CA MET A 58 16.82 -2.05 11.97
C MET A 58 15.99 -1.26 10.95
N ALA A 59 16.58 -0.75 9.85
CA ALA A 59 15.81 -0.03 8.84
C ALA A 59 14.67 -0.88 8.26
N ARG A 60 14.86 -2.21 8.17
CA ARG A 60 13.91 -3.16 7.58
C ARG A 60 13.47 -2.74 6.17
N ALA A 61 14.42 -2.29 5.36
CA ALA A 61 14.20 -2.01 3.95
C ALA A 61 13.53 -3.19 3.23
N GLY A 62 12.66 -2.87 2.27
CA GLY A 62 11.88 -3.88 1.56
C GLY A 62 10.82 -4.57 2.44
N SER A 63 10.40 -3.94 3.54
CA SER A 63 9.20 -4.41 4.27
C SER A 63 7.94 -4.27 3.44
N THR A 64 7.89 -3.21 2.63
CA THR A 64 6.89 -2.96 1.61
C THR A 64 7.64 -2.54 0.36
N VAL A 65 7.29 -3.13 -0.78
CA VAL A 65 7.75 -2.73 -2.11
C VAL A 65 6.53 -2.60 -3.00
N HIS A 66 6.47 -1.55 -3.82
CA HIS A 66 5.32 -1.29 -4.69
C HIS A 66 5.81 -0.76 -6.03
N GLY A 67 5.39 -1.43 -7.11
CA GLY A 67 5.55 -0.90 -8.46
C GLY A 67 4.53 0.20 -8.68
N VAL A 68 4.98 1.45 -8.74
CA VAL A 68 4.10 2.62 -8.75
C VAL A 68 3.45 2.80 -10.13
N GLY A 69 4.09 2.29 -11.19
CA GLY A 69 3.74 2.59 -12.59
C GLY A 69 4.43 3.88 -13.04
N ASP A 70 4.05 4.43 -14.19
CA ASP A 70 4.66 5.66 -14.72
C ASP A 70 4.02 6.90 -14.08
N THR A 71 4.77 7.55 -13.21
CA THR A 71 4.43 8.79 -12.49
C THR A 71 4.95 10.03 -13.20
N ASN A 72 5.90 9.89 -14.14
CA ASN A 72 6.67 11.01 -14.65
C ASN A 72 6.44 11.26 -16.16
N GLY A 73 5.80 10.30 -16.86
CA GLY A 73 5.44 10.33 -18.27
C GLY A 73 6.53 9.87 -19.22
N ASP A 74 7.60 9.23 -18.77
CA ASP A 74 8.68 8.73 -19.62
C ASP A 74 8.43 7.34 -20.20
N GLY A 75 7.34 6.68 -19.80
CA GLY A 75 6.93 5.36 -20.25
C GLY A 75 7.63 4.20 -19.53
N MET A 76 8.53 4.49 -18.57
CA MET A 76 9.09 3.51 -17.66
C MET A 76 8.34 3.56 -16.33
N GLY A 77 8.39 2.46 -15.59
CA GLY A 77 7.73 2.37 -14.31
C GLY A 77 8.62 2.78 -13.14
N GLU A 78 8.00 3.33 -12.11
CA GLU A 78 8.64 3.64 -10.83
C GLU A 78 8.56 2.48 -9.82
N LEU A 79 9.52 2.48 -8.90
CA LEU A 79 9.56 1.59 -7.74
C LEU A 79 9.57 2.40 -6.44
N ALA A 80 8.65 2.11 -5.53
CA ALA A 80 8.66 2.61 -4.16
C ALA A 80 9.10 1.51 -3.18
N VAL A 81 10.06 1.83 -2.31
CA VAL A 81 10.59 0.94 -1.29
C VAL A 81 10.42 1.58 0.09
N ALA A 82 9.72 0.88 0.99
CA ALA A 82 9.67 1.28 2.39
C ALA A 82 10.95 0.88 3.13
N THR A 83 11.47 1.81 3.93
CA THR A 83 12.63 1.64 4.80
C THR A 83 12.46 2.47 6.08
N ASN A 84 13.38 2.34 7.02
CA ASN A 84 13.37 3.03 8.32
C ASN A 84 12.05 2.86 9.10
N LEU A 85 11.33 1.76 8.89
CA LEU A 85 10.08 1.44 9.61
C LEU A 85 10.35 1.08 11.08
N ARG A 86 11.60 0.68 11.38
CA ARG A 86 12.12 0.47 12.73
C ARG A 86 13.46 1.19 12.84
N GLN A 87 13.90 1.37 14.08
CA GLN A 87 15.15 2.06 14.40
C GLN A 87 15.70 1.55 15.74
N THR A 88 17.00 1.74 15.95
CA THR A 88 17.65 1.47 17.23
C THR A 88 17.36 2.61 18.23
N SER A 89 16.74 2.29 19.37
CA SER A 89 16.53 3.24 20.47
C SER A 89 17.85 3.64 21.13
N ALA A 90 17.84 4.71 21.93
CA ALA A 90 19.01 5.13 22.72
C ALA A 90 19.54 4.05 23.69
N SER A 91 18.72 3.06 24.04
CA SER A 91 19.11 1.92 24.89
C SER A 91 19.51 0.68 24.09
N GLY A 92 19.59 0.75 22.76
CA GLY A 92 19.99 -0.35 21.87
C GLY A 92 18.88 -1.34 21.52
N TYR A 93 17.62 -1.07 21.88
CA TYR A 93 16.48 -1.91 21.54
C TYR A 93 15.77 -1.42 20.28
N GLU A 94 15.20 -2.35 19.53
CA GLU A 94 14.33 -2.04 18.39
C GLU A 94 13.06 -1.32 18.84
N GLN A 95 12.75 -0.23 18.15
CA GLN A 95 11.49 0.51 18.33
C GLN A 95 10.89 0.90 16.97
N PRO A 96 9.59 1.22 16.90
CA PRO A 96 9.00 1.84 15.71
C PRO A 96 9.79 3.08 15.25
N GLY A 97 10.00 3.17 13.95
CA GLY A 97 10.60 4.33 13.29
C GLY A 97 9.54 5.21 12.64
N GLN A 98 9.96 6.40 12.20
CA GLN A 98 9.08 7.31 11.46
C GLN A 98 8.63 6.71 10.11
N GLY A 99 9.40 5.75 9.57
CA GLY A 99 9.20 5.23 8.23
C GLY A 99 9.69 6.21 7.15
N MET A 100 10.04 5.66 6.00
CA MET A 100 10.47 6.41 4.83
C MET A 100 10.14 5.61 3.57
N VAL A 101 9.72 6.29 2.51
CA VAL A 101 9.59 5.72 1.18
C VAL A 101 10.73 6.27 0.32
N ALA A 102 11.58 5.37 -0.19
CA ALA A 102 12.55 5.68 -1.23
C ALA A 102 11.89 5.40 -2.60
N LEU A 103 11.75 6.42 -3.43
CA LEU A 103 11.15 6.34 -4.76
C LEU A 103 12.24 6.38 -5.83
N PHE A 104 12.22 5.40 -6.74
CA PHE A 104 13.16 5.26 -7.84
C PHE A 104 12.40 5.41 -9.15
N TYR A 105 12.85 6.34 -9.99
CA TYR A 105 12.34 6.48 -11.36
C TYR A 105 12.95 5.42 -12.25
N GLY A 106 12.13 4.90 -13.16
CA GLY A 106 12.59 4.00 -14.21
C GLY A 106 13.65 4.70 -15.06
N GLN A 107 14.67 3.96 -15.48
CA GLN A 107 15.71 4.47 -16.39
C GLN A 107 16.48 3.33 -17.06
N GLU A 108 16.99 3.54 -18.28
CA GLU A 108 17.73 2.51 -19.03
C GLU A 108 18.89 1.88 -18.22
N ASP A 109 19.60 2.70 -17.45
CA ASP A 109 20.72 2.27 -16.61
C ASP A 109 20.29 1.96 -15.16
N PHE A 110 19.06 1.50 -14.92
CA PHE A 110 18.53 1.23 -13.57
C PHE A 110 19.46 0.31 -12.75
N SER A 111 20.12 -0.64 -13.41
CA SER A 111 21.08 -1.56 -12.80
C SER A 111 22.31 -0.90 -12.17
N GLU A 112 22.62 0.34 -12.54
CA GLU A 112 23.79 1.08 -12.03
C GLU A 112 23.49 1.80 -10.70
N MET A 113 22.23 1.87 -10.26
CA MET A 113 21.87 2.38 -8.94
C MET A 113 22.40 1.44 -7.85
N ALA A 114 23.27 1.95 -6.98
CA ALA A 114 24.04 1.12 -6.07
C ALA A 114 23.30 0.85 -4.76
N ASN A 115 22.55 1.83 -4.23
CA ASN A 115 21.92 1.72 -2.92
C ASN A 115 20.61 2.50 -2.81
N LEU A 116 19.95 2.41 -1.66
CA LEU A 116 18.68 3.09 -1.42
C LEU A 116 18.81 4.62 -1.43
N SER A 117 19.98 5.15 -1.08
CA SER A 117 20.28 6.59 -1.14
C SER A 117 20.40 7.17 -2.56
N ASP A 118 20.46 6.32 -3.59
CA ASP A 118 20.44 6.76 -4.99
C ASP A 118 19.01 7.03 -5.51
N SER A 119 17.99 6.86 -4.66
CA SER A 119 16.59 7.12 -4.97
C SER A 119 16.35 8.54 -5.49
N THR A 120 15.45 8.69 -6.46
CA THR A 120 14.97 9.99 -6.97
C THR A 120 14.38 10.85 -5.85
N ALA A 121 13.63 10.24 -4.92
CA ALA A 121 13.15 10.91 -3.72
C ALA A 121 13.18 10.04 -2.47
N GLN A 122 13.32 10.72 -1.34
CA GLN A 122 13.18 10.15 0.01
C GLN A 122 12.05 10.88 0.73
N ILE A 123 10.97 10.17 1.00
CA ILE A 123 9.75 10.72 1.59
C ILE A 123 9.62 10.19 3.01
N ALA A 124 9.98 10.99 4.00
CA ALA A 124 10.02 10.60 5.40
C ALA A 124 8.67 10.80 6.11
N GLY A 125 8.39 9.93 7.09
CA GLY A 125 7.39 10.22 8.12
C GLY A 125 7.77 11.44 8.96
N VAL A 126 6.77 12.06 9.60
CA VAL A 126 6.94 13.33 10.32
C VAL A 126 7.23 13.10 11.80
N GLY A 127 6.45 12.20 12.43
CA GLY A 127 6.64 11.76 13.80
C GLY A 127 7.49 10.50 13.90
N ALA A 128 8.19 10.34 15.03
CA ALA A 128 9.22 9.31 15.25
C ALA A 128 8.73 7.84 15.17
N SER A 129 7.43 7.61 15.05
CA SER A 129 6.83 6.27 15.03
C SER A 129 5.66 6.17 14.03
N ASP A 130 5.56 7.09 13.08
CA ASP A 130 4.43 7.21 12.16
C ASP A 130 4.24 5.96 11.27
N GLY A 131 5.34 5.26 10.96
CA GLY A 131 5.32 4.10 10.07
C GLY A 131 5.01 4.44 8.62
N ALA A 132 5.52 5.58 8.12
CA ALA A 132 5.37 5.97 6.72
C ALA A 132 5.89 4.88 5.77
N GLY A 133 5.10 4.51 4.77
CA GLY A 133 5.42 3.46 3.81
C GLY A 133 5.04 2.05 4.29
N MET A 134 4.39 1.89 5.44
CA MET A 134 3.85 0.59 5.84
C MET A 134 2.84 0.04 4.83
N ALA A 135 2.07 0.92 4.21
CA ALA A 135 1.28 0.64 3.02
C ALA A 135 1.65 1.64 1.93
N ILE A 136 1.77 1.17 0.69
CA ILE A 136 2.01 1.99 -0.49
C ILE A 136 1.06 1.47 -1.57
N ALA A 137 0.42 2.39 -2.28
CA ALA A 137 -0.39 2.11 -3.46
C ALA A 137 -0.16 3.22 -4.49
N SER A 138 -0.71 3.00 -5.70
CA SER A 138 -0.75 4.02 -6.74
C SER A 138 -1.95 3.83 -7.64
N GLY A 139 -2.36 4.93 -8.26
CA GLY A 139 -3.48 5.01 -9.20
C GLY A 139 -3.50 6.40 -9.82
N ASP A 140 -4.04 6.54 -11.03
CA ASP A 140 -4.31 7.85 -11.65
C ASP A 140 -5.60 8.43 -11.03
N LEU A 141 -5.46 9.18 -9.92
CA LEU A 141 -6.60 9.64 -9.13
C LEU A 141 -7.20 10.93 -9.69
N ASP A 142 -6.47 11.67 -10.52
CA ASP A 142 -6.95 12.89 -11.18
C ASP A 142 -7.20 12.76 -12.69
N GLY A 143 -6.88 11.61 -13.28
CA GLY A 143 -7.14 11.32 -14.69
C GLY A 143 -6.21 12.04 -15.65
N ASP A 144 -5.03 12.46 -15.20
CA ASP A 144 -4.05 13.16 -16.03
C ASP A 144 -3.15 12.19 -16.84
N GLY A 145 -3.27 10.89 -16.58
CA GLY A 145 -2.52 9.82 -17.23
C GLY A 145 -1.22 9.43 -16.53
N HIS A 146 -0.89 10.05 -15.38
CA HIS A 146 0.23 9.70 -14.53
C HIS A 146 -0.25 8.98 -13.27
N GLN A 147 0.54 8.03 -12.77
CA GLN A 147 0.22 7.36 -11.52
C GLN A 147 0.53 8.28 -10.33
N ASP A 148 -0.42 8.43 -9.41
CA ASP A 148 -0.23 9.14 -8.15
C ASP A 148 0.29 8.20 -7.07
N LEU A 149 1.21 8.68 -6.24
CA LEU A 149 1.80 7.90 -5.15
C LEU A 149 1.01 8.09 -3.85
N ILE A 150 0.47 6.99 -3.32
CA ILE A 150 -0.31 6.97 -2.08
C ILE A 150 0.52 6.30 -0.98
N ILE A 151 0.74 7.00 0.14
CA ILE A 151 1.57 6.52 1.26
C ILE A 151 0.75 6.47 2.55
N GLY A 152 0.70 5.28 3.15
CA GLY A 152 0.11 5.04 4.46
C GLY A 152 1.12 5.18 5.59
N ALA A 153 0.69 5.84 6.67
CA ALA A 153 1.38 5.98 7.95
C ALA A 153 0.37 5.70 9.08
N PRO A 154 0.04 4.42 9.33
CA PRO A 154 -1.08 4.03 10.20
C PRO A 154 -0.92 4.43 11.67
N TYR A 155 0.27 4.85 12.09
CA TYR A 155 0.54 5.34 13.44
C TYR A 155 0.83 6.85 13.48
N GLY A 156 0.76 7.52 12.33
CA GLY A 156 0.87 8.98 12.22
C GLY A 156 -0.35 9.71 12.80
N ALA A 157 -0.33 11.04 12.73
CA ALA A 157 -1.43 11.91 13.16
C ALA A 157 -1.94 11.59 14.59
N ALA A 158 -1.02 11.54 15.56
CA ALA A 158 -1.34 11.18 16.95
C ALA A 158 -2.01 9.80 17.10
N ASN A 159 -1.52 8.81 16.34
CA ASN A 159 -2.02 7.43 16.26
C ASN A 159 -3.45 7.28 15.73
N THR A 160 -4.06 8.29 15.11
CA THR A 160 -5.29 8.05 14.36
C THR A 160 -5.01 7.38 13.00
N GLY A 161 -3.78 7.51 12.51
CA GLY A 161 -3.35 7.05 11.20
C GLY A 161 -3.50 8.14 10.15
N ARG A 162 -2.61 8.12 9.16
CA ARG A 162 -2.54 9.12 8.08
C ARG A 162 -2.32 8.43 6.75
N VAL A 163 -2.95 8.95 5.70
CA VAL A 163 -2.66 8.64 4.30
C VAL A 163 -2.38 9.94 3.59
N VAL A 164 -1.36 9.98 2.75
CA VAL A 164 -1.05 11.14 1.92
C VAL A 164 -0.94 10.74 0.46
N VAL A 165 -1.20 11.70 -0.43
CA VAL A 165 -1.14 11.48 -1.88
C VAL A 165 -0.21 12.53 -2.50
N PHE A 166 0.79 12.06 -3.23
CA PHE A 166 1.63 12.90 -4.07
C PHE A 166 1.20 12.73 -5.53
N PRO A 167 0.98 13.84 -6.27
CA PRO A 167 0.61 13.76 -7.67
C PRO A 167 1.72 13.12 -8.50
N GLY A 168 1.35 12.35 -9.52
CA GLY A 168 2.27 11.90 -10.55
C GLY A 168 2.84 13.09 -11.32
N SER A 169 4.12 13.41 -11.11
CA SER A 169 4.82 14.34 -12.01
C SER A 169 6.33 14.18 -11.88
N ALA A 170 7.06 14.69 -12.87
CA ALA A 170 8.52 14.73 -12.83
C ALA A 170 9.12 15.59 -11.68
N THR A 171 8.31 16.33 -10.91
CA THR A 171 8.83 17.27 -9.87
C THR A 171 8.23 17.12 -8.49
N SER A 172 7.02 16.58 -8.37
CA SER A 172 6.28 16.42 -7.11
C SER A 172 6.93 15.45 -6.14
N THR A 173 7.73 14.51 -6.64
CA THR A 173 8.37 13.44 -5.86
C THR A 173 9.87 13.36 -6.18
N THR A 174 10.57 14.50 -6.03
CA THR A 174 12.03 14.59 -6.21
C THR A 174 12.74 15.14 -4.96
N GLY A 175 13.89 14.57 -4.60
CA GLY A 175 14.71 14.99 -3.47
C GLY A 175 14.18 14.56 -2.10
N GLU A 176 14.53 15.33 -1.07
CA GLU A 176 14.16 15.06 0.32
C GLU A 176 12.81 15.71 0.65
N LEU A 177 11.81 14.88 0.97
CA LEU A 177 10.44 15.27 1.26
C LEU A 177 9.98 14.65 2.59
N THR A 178 8.87 15.15 3.10
CA THR A 178 8.13 14.59 4.22
C THR A 178 6.68 14.38 3.84
N LEU A 179 5.94 13.58 4.63
CA LEU A 179 4.49 13.44 4.41
C LEU A 179 3.72 14.77 4.51
N ASP A 180 4.27 15.81 5.13
CA ASP A 180 3.64 17.13 5.20
C ASP A 180 3.73 17.91 3.86
N ASP A 181 4.62 17.51 2.96
CA ASP A 181 4.78 18.13 1.64
C ASP A 181 3.72 17.65 0.62
N ALA A 182 2.95 16.63 0.97
CA ALA A 182 1.85 16.14 0.15
C ALA A 182 0.67 17.15 0.13
N PRO A 183 0.11 17.46 -1.05
CA PRO A 183 -1.01 18.41 -1.18
C PRO A 183 -2.30 17.90 -0.54
N ILE A 184 -2.53 16.58 -0.56
CA ILE A 184 -3.71 15.94 0.04
C ILE A 184 -3.28 14.99 1.15
N GLN A 185 -3.99 15.08 2.28
CA GLN A 185 -3.80 14.21 3.43
C GLN A 185 -5.15 13.83 4.03
N PHE A 186 -5.29 12.56 4.38
CA PHE A 186 -6.42 11.99 5.09
C PHE A 186 -5.95 11.48 6.46
N THR A 187 -6.77 11.62 7.48
CA THR A 187 -6.49 11.13 8.83
C THR A 187 -7.62 10.29 9.37
N GLY A 188 -7.31 9.28 10.17
CA GLY A 188 -8.32 8.56 10.94
C GLY A 188 -9.03 9.46 11.95
N GLU A 189 -10.20 9.02 12.40
CA GLU A 189 -11.07 9.81 13.27
C GLU A 189 -10.72 9.62 14.75
N ASN A 190 -10.40 8.38 15.16
CA ASN A 190 -10.14 8.02 16.54
C ASN A 190 -8.73 7.46 16.76
N TYR A 191 -8.28 7.56 18.00
CA TYR A 191 -6.99 7.03 18.42
C TYR A 191 -6.95 5.51 18.23
N SER A 192 -5.90 5.03 17.56
CA SER A 192 -5.68 3.61 17.22
C SER A 192 -6.63 3.03 16.17
N ASP A 193 -7.29 3.82 15.33
CA ASP A 193 -8.04 3.29 14.17
C ASP A 193 -7.14 2.62 13.13
N THR A 194 -5.83 2.93 13.18
CA THR A 194 -4.81 2.51 12.19
C THR A 194 -5.19 2.86 10.76
N PHE A 195 -5.78 4.04 10.56
CA PHE A 195 -6.16 4.51 9.23
C PHE A 195 -4.95 4.57 8.28
N GLY A 196 -5.06 3.92 7.12
CA GLY A 196 -3.94 3.74 6.19
C GLY A 196 -3.09 2.49 6.46
N TYR A 197 -3.63 1.51 7.19
CA TYR A 197 -2.95 0.23 7.42
C TYR A 197 -2.82 -0.60 6.14
N THR A 198 -3.84 -0.55 5.29
CA THR A 198 -3.83 -1.08 3.92
C THR A 198 -4.34 -0.02 2.97
N LEU A 199 -3.88 -0.09 1.73
CA LEU A 199 -4.24 0.82 0.65
C LEU A 199 -4.48 0.01 -0.62
N ALA A 200 -5.40 0.47 -1.45
CA ALA A 200 -5.55 0.04 -2.84
C ALA A 200 -6.07 1.21 -3.66
N ALA A 201 -5.86 1.17 -4.97
CA ALA A 201 -6.51 2.08 -5.90
C ALA A 201 -6.87 1.35 -7.19
N GLY A 202 -7.92 1.83 -7.85
CA GLY A 202 -8.38 1.30 -9.14
C GLY A 202 -9.72 1.88 -9.53
N ASP A 203 -10.05 1.83 -10.82
CA ASP A 203 -11.32 2.33 -11.34
C ASP A 203 -12.46 1.33 -11.03
N LEU A 204 -13.29 1.68 -10.05
CA LEU A 204 -14.40 0.88 -9.53
C LEU A 204 -15.76 1.32 -10.09
N ASN A 205 -15.79 2.41 -10.87
CA ASN A 205 -17.01 3.01 -11.38
C ASN A 205 -17.04 3.16 -12.93
N ALA A 206 -15.93 2.83 -13.60
CA ALA A 206 -15.68 2.94 -15.04
C ALA A 206 -15.71 4.37 -15.60
N ASP A 207 -15.31 5.38 -14.82
CA ASP A 207 -15.19 6.77 -15.26
C ASP A 207 -13.80 7.14 -15.80
N GLY A 208 -12.83 6.22 -15.68
CA GLY A 208 -11.47 6.38 -16.19
C GLY A 208 -10.48 7.00 -15.20
N THR A 209 -10.91 7.34 -13.98
CA THR A 209 -10.05 7.69 -12.85
C THR A 209 -10.06 6.59 -11.80
N ALA A 210 -8.97 6.42 -11.07
CA ALA A 210 -8.91 5.43 -10.00
C ALA A 210 -9.58 5.97 -8.72
N GLU A 211 -10.35 5.14 -8.04
CA GLU A 211 -10.75 5.39 -6.66
C GLU A 211 -9.64 5.02 -5.67
N LEU A 212 -9.50 5.80 -4.60
CA LEU A 212 -8.62 5.51 -3.47
C LEU A 212 -9.37 4.73 -2.38
N VAL A 213 -8.88 3.54 -2.02
CA VAL A 213 -9.44 2.68 -0.98
C VAL A 213 -8.49 2.60 0.23
N ILE A 214 -9.00 2.92 1.41
CA ILE A 214 -8.21 2.97 2.65
C ILE A 214 -8.81 2.03 3.70
N GLY A 215 -7.97 1.15 4.28
CA GLY A 215 -8.34 0.25 5.36
C GLY A 215 -7.90 0.76 6.74
N SER A 216 -8.79 0.58 7.72
CA SER A 216 -8.61 0.89 9.15
C SER A 216 -9.06 -0.31 9.99
N PRO A 217 -8.27 -1.39 10.06
CA PRO A 217 -8.70 -2.66 10.65
C PRO A 217 -8.97 -2.61 12.15
N THR A 218 -8.50 -1.60 12.86
CA THR A 218 -8.75 -1.46 14.30
C THR A 218 -9.76 -0.36 14.62
N ALA A 219 -10.45 0.17 13.62
CA ALA A 219 -11.51 1.15 13.83
C ALA A 219 -12.71 0.55 14.57
N ASP A 220 -13.30 1.38 15.43
CA ASP A 220 -14.43 1.05 16.31
C ASP A 220 -15.79 1.58 15.78
N ASP A 221 -15.88 1.91 14.49
CA ASP A 221 -16.99 2.67 13.89
C ASP A 221 -18.36 1.99 14.08
N ALA A 222 -18.41 0.65 13.96
CA ALA A 222 -19.64 -0.13 14.20
C ALA A 222 -19.61 -0.81 15.57
N THR A 223 -18.55 -1.58 15.85
CA THR A 223 -18.29 -2.22 17.14
C THR A 223 -16.77 -2.28 17.40
N PRO A 224 -16.31 -2.61 18.63
CA PRO A 224 -14.88 -2.62 18.96
C PRO A 224 -14.03 -3.46 18.00
N GLU A 225 -13.01 -2.86 17.39
CA GLU A 225 -12.11 -3.45 16.38
C GLU A 225 -12.84 -4.16 15.23
N SER A 226 -14.05 -3.70 14.89
CA SER A 226 -14.79 -4.21 13.72
C SER A 226 -14.04 -3.93 12.41
N GLY A 227 -13.31 -2.83 12.38
CA GLY A 227 -12.56 -2.36 11.22
C GLY A 227 -13.45 -1.71 10.16
N THR A 228 -12.86 -0.78 9.41
CA THR A 228 -13.57 -0.01 8.39
C THR A 228 -12.75 0.09 7.10
N VAL A 229 -13.43 0.09 5.97
CA VAL A 229 -12.88 0.44 4.65
C VAL A 229 -13.59 1.69 4.16
N ARG A 230 -12.82 2.70 3.75
CA ARG A 230 -13.32 3.97 3.19
C ARG A 230 -12.84 4.09 1.75
N VAL A 231 -13.71 4.58 0.87
CA VAL A 231 -13.37 4.81 -0.54
C VAL A 231 -13.62 6.26 -0.92
N TYR A 232 -12.66 6.86 -1.60
CA TYR A 232 -12.65 8.24 -2.05
C TYR A 232 -12.64 8.27 -3.59
N ALA A 233 -13.43 9.16 -4.17
CA ALA A 233 -13.56 9.30 -5.61
C ALA A 233 -12.25 9.77 -6.23
N GLY A 234 -11.87 9.20 -7.38
CA GLY A 234 -10.99 9.87 -8.32
C GLY A 234 -11.76 10.97 -9.05
N ALA A 235 -11.08 12.06 -9.41
CA ALA A 235 -11.65 13.16 -10.19
C ALA A 235 -10.55 14.13 -10.63
N ALA A 236 -10.77 14.85 -11.73
CA ALA A 236 -9.84 15.88 -12.22
C ALA A 236 -9.50 17.00 -11.21
N ASP A 237 -10.27 17.16 -10.15
CA ASP A 237 -10.01 18.08 -9.05
C ASP A 237 -9.65 17.37 -7.72
N PHE A 238 -9.15 16.13 -7.79
CA PHE A 238 -8.78 15.32 -6.61
C PHE A 238 -7.89 16.11 -5.65
N PHE A 239 -6.84 16.74 -6.18
CA PHE A 239 -5.88 17.54 -5.40
C PHE A 239 -6.41 18.88 -4.87
N GLU A 240 -7.65 19.24 -5.19
CA GLU A 240 -8.32 20.46 -4.71
C GLU A 240 -9.53 20.18 -3.82
N ALA A 241 -10.18 19.02 -3.98
CA ALA A 241 -11.52 18.76 -3.42
C ALA A 241 -11.72 17.39 -2.74
N ALA A 242 -10.78 16.44 -2.84
CA ALA A 242 -10.96 15.11 -2.26
C ALA A 242 -10.80 15.11 -0.73
N THR A 243 -11.90 15.25 0.00
CA THR A 243 -11.87 15.24 1.48
C THR A 243 -12.82 14.24 2.14
N GLU A 244 -13.88 13.80 1.44
CA GLU A 244 -14.92 12.94 2.01
C GLU A 244 -15.02 11.61 1.28
N PRO A 245 -15.22 10.48 2.00
CA PRO A 245 -15.42 9.20 1.37
C PRO A 245 -16.79 9.16 0.69
N ILE A 246 -16.84 8.56 -0.49
CA ILE A 246 -18.07 8.25 -1.23
C ILE A 246 -18.64 6.88 -0.84
N TYR A 247 -17.86 6.05 -0.12
CA TYR A 247 -18.32 4.80 0.47
C TYR A 247 -17.57 4.45 1.74
N VAL A 248 -18.31 3.86 2.69
CA VAL A 248 -17.79 3.42 3.98
C VAL A 248 -18.42 2.06 4.28
N VAL A 249 -17.56 1.06 4.51
CA VAL A 249 -17.96 -0.31 4.87
C VAL A 249 -17.38 -0.65 6.23
N THR A 250 -18.21 -1.11 7.15
CA THR A 250 -17.76 -1.56 8.47
C THR A 250 -17.83 -3.07 8.62
N GLY A 251 -16.98 -3.60 9.49
CA GLY A 251 -17.03 -4.99 9.90
C GLY A 251 -18.30 -5.33 10.69
N GLU A 252 -18.64 -6.62 10.73
CA GLU A 252 -19.89 -7.11 11.29
C GLU A 252 -19.87 -7.29 12.83
N TRP A 253 -18.69 -7.50 13.43
CA TRP A 253 -18.55 -7.89 14.84
C TRP A 253 -17.31 -7.32 15.49
N ASP A 254 -17.26 -7.50 16.81
CA ASP A 254 -16.09 -7.26 17.63
C ASP A 254 -14.88 -8.05 17.13
N ASP A 255 -13.73 -7.38 17.08
CA ASP A 255 -12.45 -7.90 16.59
C ASP A 255 -12.49 -8.39 15.12
N HIS A 256 -13.49 -8.05 14.31
CA HIS A 256 -13.60 -8.58 12.94
C HIS A 256 -12.43 -8.13 12.05
N GLN A 257 -11.92 -6.92 12.27
CA GLN A 257 -10.74 -6.35 11.62
C GLN A 257 -10.85 -6.29 10.08
N LEU A 258 -11.99 -5.81 9.59
CA LEU A 258 -12.19 -5.51 8.16
C LEU A 258 -11.19 -4.45 7.69
N GLY A 259 -10.62 -4.62 6.50
CA GLY A 259 -9.59 -3.73 5.97
C GLY A 259 -8.16 -4.17 6.34
N THR A 260 -7.99 -5.40 6.83
CA THR A 260 -6.66 -6.03 6.98
C THR A 260 -6.06 -6.52 5.65
N GLY A 261 -6.83 -6.46 4.57
CA GLY A 261 -6.38 -6.74 3.21
C GLY A 261 -7.32 -6.10 2.20
N LEU A 262 -6.75 -5.54 1.13
CA LEU A 262 -7.48 -4.82 0.09
C LEU A 262 -6.92 -5.16 -1.29
N SER A 263 -7.80 -5.16 -2.29
CA SER A 263 -7.46 -5.12 -3.71
C SER A 263 -8.60 -4.42 -4.45
N ALA A 264 -8.29 -3.57 -5.41
CA ALA A 264 -9.24 -2.76 -6.16
C ALA A 264 -8.88 -2.77 -7.65
N GLY A 265 -9.86 -2.58 -8.52
CA GLY A 265 -9.68 -2.35 -9.96
C GLY A 265 -9.65 -3.60 -10.84
N ALA A 266 -9.57 -4.80 -10.26
CA ALA A 266 -9.66 -6.04 -11.03
C ALA A 266 -11.12 -6.38 -11.34
N ASP A 267 -11.48 -6.52 -12.61
CA ASP A 267 -12.77 -7.06 -13.04
C ASP A 267 -12.78 -8.59 -12.90
N VAL A 268 -13.24 -9.09 -11.74
CA VAL A 268 -13.27 -10.54 -11.48
C VAL A 268 -14.54 -11.20 -12.00
N ASN A 269 -15.51 -10.41 -12.43
CA ASN A 269 -16.83 -10.89 -12.86
C ASN A 269 -17.03 -10.85 -14.40
N GLY A 270 -16.16 -10.11 -15.10
CA GLY A 270 -16.12 -9.98 -16.55
C GLY A 270 -17.10 -8.95 -17.13
N ASP A 271 -17.55 -7.97 -16.36
CA ASP A 271 -18.50 -6.93 -16.81
C ASP A 271 -17.83 -5.66 -17.36
N GLY A 272 -16.49 -5.59 -17.28
CA GLY A 272 -15.68 -4.47 -17.74
C GLY A 272 -15.50 -3.37 -16.72
N VAL A 273 -15.87 -3.57 -15.45
CA VAL A 273 -15.67 -2.61 -14.35
C VAL A 273 -14.83 -3.25 -13.24
N GLY A 274 -13.95 -2.46 -12.61
CA GLY A 274 -13.14 -2.96 -11.51
C GLY A 274 -13.98 -3.29 -10.28
N ASP A 275 -13.60 -4.37 -9.59
CA ASP A 275 -14.24 -4.82 -8.35
C ASP A 275 -13.37 -4.47 -7.11
N LEU A 276 -14.02 -4.38 -5.95
CA LEU A 276 -13.37 -4.19 -4.65
C LEU A 276 -13.37 -5.50 -3.86
N ILE A 277 -12.19 -5.91 -3.39
CA ILE A 277 -11.98 -7.09 -2.54
C ILE A 277 -11.48 -6.63 -1.17
N MET A 278 -12.17 -7.06 -0.11
CA MET A 278 -11.86 -6.68 1.27
C MET A 278 -11.66 -7.91 2.15
N GLY A 279 -10.61 -7.88 2.97
CA GLY A 279 -10.30 -8.94 3.93
C GLY A 279 -10.64 -8.55 5.37
N ALA A 280 -11.00 -9.56 6.18
CA ALA A 280 -11.20 -9.44 7.62
C ALA A 280 -10.66 -10.69 8.33
N ILE A 281 -9.79 -10.54 9.33
CA ILE A 281 -9.05 -11.70 9.90
C ILE A 281 -9.65 -12.27 11.19
N GLY A 282 -10.58 -11.56 11.82
CA GLY A 282 -11.11 -11.95 13.12
C GLY A 282 -12.55 -12.45 13.09
N ALA A 283 -13.04 -12.95 11.96
CA ALA A 283 -14.44 -13.33 11.86
C ALA A 283 -14.80 -14.57 12.70
N TRP A 284 -16.06 -14.62 13.13
CA TRP A 284 -16.63 -15.72 13.89
C TRP A 284 -17.61 -16.51 13.00
N GLN A 285 -17.54 -17.83 13.05
CA GLN A 285 -18.53 -18.74 12.44
C GLN A 285 -18.79 -19.95 13.32
N GLY A 286 -19.86 -19.91 14.12
CA GLY A 286 -20.20 -20.99 15.04
C GLY A 286 -19.08 -21.23 16.07
N LEU A 287 -18.37 -22.36 15.97
CA LEU A 287 -17.23 -22.68 16.85
C LEU A 287 -15.86 -22.26 16.27
N VAL A 288 -15.83 -21.79 15.02
CA VAL A 288 -14.61 -21.24 14.40
C VAL A 288 -14.45 -19.81 14.88
N THR A 289 -13.42 -19.58 15.69
CA THR A 289 -13.03 -18.26 16.20
C THR A 289 -11.86 -17.73 15.41
N LYS A 290 -11.87 -16.43 15.05
CA LYS A 290 -10.83 -15.81 14.21
C LYS A 290 -10.58 -16.55 12.88
N GLY A 291 -11.65 -17.01 12.24
CA GLY A 291 -11.57 -17.47 10.85
C GLY A 291 -11.57 -16.24 9.94
N GLY A 292 -10.66 -16.19 8.98
CA GLY A 292 -10.61 -15.05 8.06
C GLY A 292 -11.81 -15.01 7.12
N ARG A 293 -12.04 -13.86 6.50
CA ARG A 293 -13.07 -13.64 5.49
C ARG A 293 -12.56 -12.75 4.37
N VAL A 294 -13.09 -13.02 3.18
CA VAL A 294 -12.90 -12.18 2.00
C VAL A 294 -14.27 -11.81 1.46
N TYR A 295 -14.50 -10.53 1.26
CA TYR A 295 -15.70 -9.95 0.67
C TYR A 295 -15.34 -9.45 -0.73
N VAL A 296 -16.15 -9.75 -1.73
CA VAL A 296 -16.01 -9.19 -3.08
C VAL A 296 -17.25 -8.37 -3.39
N GLN A 297 -17.01 -7.13 -3.82
CA GLN A 297 -18.00 -6.11 -4.07
C GLN A 297 -17.85 -5.67 -5.54
N HIS A 298 -18.84 -5.99 -6.38
CA HIS A 298 -18.71 -5.83 -7.83
C HIS A 298 -18.96 -4.40 -8.32
N GLY A 299 -18.20 -3.90 -9.30
CA GLY A 299 -18.54 -2.66 -10.02
C GLY A 299 -19.75 -2.84 -10.98
N PRO A 300 -20.20 -1.77 -11.70
CA PRO A 300 -20.06 -0.37 -11.32
C PRO A 300 -20.97 -0.07 -10.14
N HIS A 301 -20.41 0.62 -9.15
CA HIS A 301 -21.22 1.14 -8.07
C HIS A 301 -21.49 2.63 -8.23
N THR A 302 -22.49 2.96 -9.04
CA THR A 302 -23.00 4.35 -9.11
C THR A 302 -23.82 4.72 -7.87
N ASP A 303 -24.22 3.74 -7.06
CA ASP A 303 -25.11 3.91 -5.89
C ASP A 303 -24.43 3.40 -4.60
N TRP A 304 -23.21 3.88 -4.29
CA TRP A 304 -22.61 3.60 -2.99
C TRP A 304 -23.50 4.09 -1.86
N THR A 305 -24.10 3.16 -1.12
CA THR A 305 -24.81 3.46 0.11
C THR A 305 -23.78 3.70 1.20
N MET A 306 -23.66 4.94 1.65
CA MET A 306 -22.82 5.29 2.79
C MET A 306 -23.16 4.43 4.01
N ASN A 307 -22.12 3.97 4.72
CA ASN A 307 -22.20 3.17 5.93
C ASN A 307 -22.84 1.78 5.74
N ALA A 308 -22.39 1.07 4.70
CA ALA A 308 -22.76 -0.33 4.47
C ALA A 308 -22.09 -1.27 5.49
N SER A 309 -22.70 -2.43 5.69
CA SER A 309 -22.06 -3.55 6.40
C SER A 309 -21.36 -4.46 5.41
N ALA A 310 -20.18 -5.00 5.77
CA ALA A 310 -19.51 -6.02 4.94
C ALA A 310 -20.39 -7.24 4.64
N SER A 311 -21.38 -7.53 5.48
CA SER A 311 -22.37 -8.60 5.26
C SER A 311 -23.23 -8.41 4.01
N GLU A 312 -23.31 -7.18 3.49
CA GLU A 312 -24.08 -6.83 2.28
C GLU A 312 -23.33 -7.17 0.99
N ALA A 313 -22.05 -7.53 1.07
CA ALA A 313 -21.26 -7.91 -0.10
C ALA A 313 -21.88 -9.13 -0.80
N PRO A 314 -22.02 -9.09 -2.14
CA PRO A 314 -22.71 -10.14 -2.90
C PRO A 314 -21.98 -11.49 -2.87
N VAL A 315 -20.66 -11.47 -2.66
CA VAL A 315 -19.83 -12.67 -2.64
C VAL A 315 -18.94 -12.66 -1.40
N GLN A 316 -18.92 -13.78 -0.68
CA GLN A 316 -18.16 -13.95 0.55
C GLN A 316 -17.44 -15.31 0.56
N PHE A 317 -16.15 -15.29 0.93
CA PHE A 317 -15.35 -16.48 1.18
C PHE A 317 -15.03 -16.58 2.66
N TYR A 318 -14.97 -17.81 3.16
CA TYR A 318 -14.79 -18.09 4.58
C TYR A 318 -13.56 -18.96 4.81
N GLY A 319 -12.81 -18.58 5.84
CA GLY A 319 -11.82 -19.42 6.44
C GLY A 319 -12.41 -20.72 6.98
N GLY A 320 -11.80 -21.85 6.63
CA GLY A 320 -12.24 -23.18 7.05
C GLY A 320 -11.75 -23.56 8.45
N ALA A 321 -10.86 -22.78 9.09
CA ALA A 321 -10.26 -23.12 10.36
C ALA A 321 -10.08 -21.91 11.30
N THR A 322 -9.98 -22.20 12.59
CA THR A 322 -9.62 -21.20 13.61
C THR A 322 -8.24 -20.63 13.31
N LYS A 323 -8.12 -19.30 13.25
CA LYS A 323 -6.86 -18.58 12.98
C LYS A 323 -6.21 -18.94 11.63
N ASP A 324 -7.00 -19.14 10.58
CA ASP A 324 -6.44 -19.33 9.24
C ASP A 324 -6.02 -18.02 8.55
N TYR A 325 -6.54 -16.88 9.01
CA TYR A 325 -6.17 -15.54 8.54
C TYR A 325 -6.37 -15.32 7.02
N ILE A 326 -7.29 -16.05 6.37
CA ILE A 326 -7.63 -15.76 4.97
C ILE A 326 -8.13 -14.31 4.84
N GLY A 327 -7.75 -13.63 3.76
CA GLY A 327 -8.06 -12.21 3.56
C GLY A 327 -7.02 -11.25 4.15
N LYS A 328 -5.98 -11.75 4.83
CA LYS A 328 -4.84 -10.91 5.21
C LYS A 328 -3.90 -10.65 4.03
N THR A 329 -3.54 -9.40 3.79
CA THR A 329 -2.38 -9.03 2.95
C THR A 329 -1.19 -8.67 3.84
N PHE A 330 0.03 -8.81 3.30
CA PHE A 330 1.28 -8.54 4.02
C PHE A 330 1.99 -7.34 3.44
#